data_AF-A0A924JRD9-F1
#
_entry.id   AF-A0A924JRD9-F1
#
_cell.length_a   1.000
_cell.length_b   1.000
_cell.length_c   1.000
_cell.angle_alpha   90.00
_cell.angle_beta   90.00
_cell.angle_gamma   90.00
#
_symmetry.space_group_name_H-M   'P 1'
#
loop_
_entity.id
_entity.type
_entity.pdbx_description
1 polymer ?
#
loop_
_entity_poly.entity_id
_entity_poly.type
_entity_poly.pdbx_seq_one_letter_code
_entity_poly.pdbx_strand_id
1 'polypeptide(L)' 'SLEATARELFVHPNTVRYRLKRVSDVIGWDATGAREALILQSALIIGSIADPDTSKRR' A
#
# COMPACT_ATOMS: atom_id res chain seq x y z
N SER A 1 -8.05 7.14 -2.59
CA SER A 1 -9.02 6.78 -3.64
C SER A 1 -8.29 6.04 -4.75
N LEU A 2 -8.83 4.93 -5.26
CA LEU A 2 -8.22 4.10 -6.32
C LEU A 2 -7.85 4.94 -7.56
N GLU A 3 -8.77 5.78 -8.03
CA GLU A 3 -8.60 6.65 -9.21
C GLU A 3 -7.51 7.70 -8.99
N ALA A 4 -7.38 8.24 -7.78
CA ALA A 4 -6.35 9.22 -7.45
C ALA A 4 -4.95 8.58 -7.48
N THR A 5 -4.82 7.40 -6.88
CA THR A 5 -3.55 6.64 -6.88
C THR A 5 -3.17 6.20 -8.29
N ALA A 6 -4.14 5.80 -9.12
CA ALA A 6 -3.88 5.44 -10.51
C ALA A 6 -3.31 6.63 -11.31
N ARG A 7 -3.89 7.83 -11.12
CA ARG A 7 -3.41 9.07 -11.75
C ARG A 7 -2.02 9.45 -11.27
N GLU A 8 -1.77 9.39 -9.96
CA GLU A 8 -0.48 9.73 -9.35
C GLU A 8 0.65 8.80 -9.82
N LEU A 9 0.34 7.51 -10.00
CA LEU A 9 1.30 6.50 -10.44
C LEU A 9 1.36 6.32 -11.97
N PHE A 10 0.60 7.11 -12.75
CA PHE A 10 0.49 6.99 -14.21
C PHE A 10 0.15 5.56 -14.71
N VAL A 11 -0.76 4.88 -14.00
CA VAL A 11 -1.23 3.54 -14.36
C VAL A 11 -2.75 3.50 -14.50
N HIS A 12 -3.26 2.47 -15.19
CA HIS A 12 -4.69 2.22 -15.23
C HIS A 12 -5.23 1.81 -13.84
N PRO A 13 -6.45 2.23 -13.43
CA PRO A 13 -7.05 1.86 -12.13
C PRO A 13 -7.07 0.35 -11.85
N ASN A 14 -7.29 -0.46 -12.88
CA ASN A 14 -7.20 -1.93 -12.76
C ASN A 14 -5.83 -2.40 -12.27
N THR A 15 -4.73 -1.78 -12.72
CA THR A 15 -3.39 -2.13 -12.25
C THR A 15 -3.26 -1.89 -10.75
N VAL A 16 -3.85 -0.82 -10.22
CA VAL A 16 -3.89 -0.57 -8.77
C VAL A 16 -4.72 -1.64 -8.07
N ARG A 17 -5.90 -1.98 -8.59
CA ARG A 17 -6.75 -3.06 -8.05
C ARG A 17 -6.04 -4.41 -8.02
N TYR A 18 -5.35 -4.78 -9.09
CA TYR A 18 -4.59 -6.02 -9.18
C TYR A 18 -3.42 -6.06 -8.19
N ARG A 19 -2.71 -4.93 -8.03
CA ARG A 19 -1.63 -4.82 -7.05
C ARG A 19 -2.15 -4.95 -5.62
N LEU A 20 -3.25 -4.27 -5.28
CA LEU A 20 -3.87 -4.39 -3.96
C LEU A 20 -4.34 -5.82 -3.70
N LYS A 21 -4.99 -6.47 -4.68
CA LYS A 21 -5.39 -7.88 -4.56
C LYS A 21 -4.19 -8.79 -4.29
N ARG A 22 -3.09 -8.62 -5.02
CA ARG A 22 -1.85 -9.39 -4.81
C ARG A 22 -1.26 -9.13 -3.42
N VAL A 23 -1.28 -7.90 -2.93
CA VAL A 23 -0.84 -7.59 -1.55
C VAL A 23 -1.70 -8.38 -0.57
N SER A 24 -3.02 -8.30 -0.68
CA SER A 24 -3.94 -9.05 0.18
C SER A 24 -3.69 -10.56 0.15
N ASP A 25 -3.37 -11.13 -1.01
CA ASP A 25 -3.07 -12.56 -1.15
C ASP A 25 -1.73 -12.95 -0.48
N VAL A 26 -0.77 -12.03 -0.40
CA VAL A 26 0.56 -12.28 0.21
C VAL A 26 0.52 -12.14 1.74
N ILE A 27 -0.12 -11.10 2.27
CA ILE A 27 -0.11 -10.81 3.70
C ILE A 27 -1.38 -11.28 4.43
N GLY A 28 -2.44 -11.63 3.70
CA GLY A 28 -3.73 -12.04 4.26
C GLY A 28 -4.62 -10.88 4.75
N TRP A 29 -4.26 -9.63 4.44
CA TRP A 29 -4.97 -8.43 4.88
C TRP A 29 -5.48 -7.62 3.69
N ASP A 30 -6.79 -7.33 3.65
CA ASP A 30 -7.38 -6.54 2.58
C ASP A 30 -7.29 -5.03 2.84
N ALA A 31 -6.49 -4.33 2.04
CA ALA A 31 -6.28 -2.89 2.14
C ALA A 31 -7.50 -2.03 1.74
N THR A 32 -8.61 -2.62 1.31
CA THR A 32 -9.83 -1.87 0.96
C THR A 32 -10.75 -1.58 2.15
N GLY A 33 -10.60 -2.32 3.26
CA GLY A 33 -11.32 -2.08 4.51
C GLY A 33 -10.73 -0.91 5.31
N ALA A 34 -11.58 -0.11 5.95
CA ALA A 34 -11.13 1.08 6.70
C ALA A 34 -10.22 0.73 7.89
N ARG A 35 -10.51 -0.36 8.59
CA ARG A 35 -9.72 -0.83 9.74
C ARG A 35 -8.39 -1.39 9.29
N GLU A 36 -8.42 -2.23 8.26
CA GLU A 36 -7.25 -2.89 7.70
C GLU A 36 -6.30 -1.89 7.07
N ALA A 37 -6.82 -0.87 6.37
CA ALA A 37 -6.03 0.22 5.83
C ALA A 37 -5.25 0.98 6.91
N LEU A 38 -5.87 1.25 8.07
CA LEU A 38 -5.18 1.89 9.20
C LEU A 38 -4.04 1.01 9.73
N ILE A 39 -4.30 -0.29 9.90
CA ILE A 39 -3.28 -1.25 10.36
C ILE A 39 -2.10 -1.29 9.38
N LEU A 40 -2.36 -1.36 8.07
CA LEU A 40 -1.32 -1.35 7.04
C LEU A 40 -0.52 -0.05 7.05
N GLN A 41 -1.18 1.09 7.22
CA GLN A 41 -0.50 2.38 7.34
C GLN A 41 0.42 2.43 8.56
N SER A 42 -0.05 1.96 9.73
CA SER A 42 0.79 1.86 10.94
C SER A 42 1.96 0.92 10.74
N ALA A 43 1.76 -0.23 10.10
CA ALA A 43 2.83 -1.18 9.80
C ALA A 43 3.91 -0.57 8.89
N LEU A 44 3.53 0.20 7.88
CA LEU A 44 4.48 0.90 7.01
C LEU A 44 5.29 1.96 7.77
N ILE A 45 4.66 2.70 8.69
CA ILE A 45 5.35 3.70 9.53
C ILE A 45 6.37 3.00 10.44
N ILE A 46 5.96 1.97 11.17
CA ILE A 46 6.85 1.21 12.07
C ILE A 46 7.99 0.58 11.26
N GLY A 47 7.70 -0.01 10.11
CA GLY A 47 8.71 -0.58 9.22
C GLY A 47 9.74 0.44 8.75
N SER A 48 9.32 1.66 8.43
CA SER A 48 10.24 2.74 8.03
C SER A 48 11.13 3.25 9.17
N ILE A 49 10.69 3.14 10.42
CA ILE A 49 11.50 3.48 11.61
C ILE A 49 12.51 2.35 11.90
N ALA A 50 12.08 1.10 11.75
CA ALA A 50 12.90 -0.07 12.00
C ALA A 50 13.99 -0.29 10.93
N ASP A 51 13.74 0.15 9.68
CA ASP A 51 14.71 0.09 8.59
C ASP A 51 15.25 1.50 8.25
N PRO A 52 16.39 1.92 8.86
CA PRO A 52 16.95 3.25 8.67
C PRO A 52 17.39 3.56 7.23
N ASP A 53 17.50 2.54 6.36
CA ASP A 53 17.94 2.68 4.97
C ASP A 53 16.79 2.99 4.00
N THR A 54 15.53 2.86 4.43
CA THR A 54 14.36 3.22 3.60
C THR A 54 14.26 4.72 3.32
N SER A 55 14.80 5.57 4.19
CA SER A 55 14.86 7.02 3.97
C SER A 55 15.75 7.43 2.79
N LYS A 56 16.75 6.60 2.42
CA LYS A 56 17.70 6.89 1.33
C LYS A 56 17.18 6.48 -0.06
N ARG A 57 16.09 5.72 -0.13
CA ARG A 57 15.54 5.17 -1.40
C ARG A 57 14.36 5.97 -1.97
N ARG A 58 13.91 7.02 -1.26
CA ARG A 58 12.85 7.94 -1.71
C ARG A 58 13.42 9.17 -2.38
#